data_AF-A0A2K3NGK2-F1
#
_entry.id   AF-A0A2K3NGK2-F1
#
_cell.length_a   1.000
_cell.length_b   1.000
_cell.length_c   1.000
_cell.angle_alpha   90.00
_cell.angle_beta   90.00
_cell.angle_gamma   90.00
#
_symmetry.space_group_name_H-M   'P 1'
#
loop_
_entity.id
_entity.type
_entity.pdbx_description
1 polymer ?
#
loop_
_entity_poly.entity_id
_entity_poly.type
_entity_poly.pdbx_seq_one_letter_code
_entity_poly.pdbx_strand_id
1 'polypeptide(L)'
;MSTNIGEEHVTTTTTTPEESSSVPKLENLKKVSIIPLIFLIFYEVSGGPFGVEDTVRAAGPLLSLVGFLVFPLIWSVPEALITAEMGTMFPENGGYVVWVSSALGPFWGFQLGWMKWLSGVIDNALYPVLFLDYLKSAIPVIGEVNNPGKTLPKALFYAVILVVLGYFLPLLVGTGAIEVNRELWSDGYFSEVGRVIGGVWLRTWVQVSSALSNMGMFVAEMSSDSFQLLGMAERGMLPAFFAKRSRYGTPLIGILFSASGVILLSWLSFQEIVAAENFLYCFGMLMEFVAFVKLRMKFPNVSRPYKIPVGKIGAVLMCLVPTLLIFVVLALATLKVFVISISAVIMGLLLQPCLKYMEKKIWLRFSVNPDLPDIYAS
;
A
#
# COMPACT_ATOMS: atom_id res chain seq x y z
N MET A 1 -9.06 69.79 40.63
CA MET A 1 -10.45 70.28 40.58
C MET A 1 -10.63 70.90 39.21
N SER A 2 -11.10 70.10 38.23
CA SER A 2 -12.48 70.07 37.70
C SER A 2 -12.63 70.93 36.43
N THR A 3 -12.58 70.31 35.24
CA THR A 3 -13.69 70.13 34.22
C THR A 3 -13.86 71.33 33.28
N ASN A 4 -14.16 71.26 31.97
CA ASN A 4 -14.70 70.22 31.07
C ASN A 4 -14.57 70.67 29.58
N ILE A 5 -14.49 69.70 28.65
CA ILE A 5 -15.18 69.52 27.34
C ILE A 5 -15.27 70.73 26.37
N GLY A 6 -14.99 70.62 25.06
CA GLY A 6 -14.74 69.49 24.17
C GLY A 6 -14.66 69.99 22.71
N GLU A 7 -14.45 69.09 21.75
CA GLU A 7 -14.78 69.36 20.34
C GLU A 7 -14.91 68.05 19.53
N GLU A 8 -15.84 68.09 18.58
CA GLU A 8 -16.48 66.98 17.88
C GLU A 8 -15.67 66.35 16.72
N HIS A 9 -16.13 65.16 16.36
CA HIS A 9 -15.74 64.29 15.25
C HIS A 9 -15.73 64.95 13.86
N VAL A 10 -14.70 64.63 13.06
CA VAL A 10 -14.76 64.60 11.59
C VAL A 10 -14.26 63.24 11.08
N THR A 11 -15.14 62.57 10.33
CA THR A 11 -15.00 61.27 9.70
C THR A 11 -13.92 61.28 8.60
N THR A 12 -13.04 60.27 8.57
CA THR A 12 -12.28 59.91 7.36
C THR A 12 -12.33 58.41 7.17
N THR A 13 -13.15 57.99 6.20
CA THR A 13 -13.31 56.63 5.71
C THR A 13 -11.99 56.15 5.13
N THR A 14 -11.36 55.13 5.72
CA THR A 14 -10.26 54.38 5.08
C THR A 14 -10.72 52.94 4.92
N THR A 15 -11.11 52.60 3.69
CA THR A 15 -11.45 51.24 3.26
C THR A 15 -10.21 50.35 3.31
N THR A 16 -10.17 49.41 4.25
CA THR A 16 -9.26 48.27 4.22
C THR A 16 -9.75 47.27 3.17
N PRO A 17 -8.88 46.73 2.28
CA PRO A 17 -9.29 45.61 1.43
C PRO A 17 -9.38 44.35 2.30
N GLU A 18 -10.61 43.93 2.60
CA GLU A 18 -10.91 42.54 2.95
C GLU A 18 -10.68 41.68 1.70
N GLU A 19 -9.54 41.01 1.62
CA GLU A 19 -9.39 39.79 0.84
C GLU A 19 -8.67 38.74 1.69
N SER A 20 -9.38 38.26 2.72
CA SER A 20 -9.06 36.96 3.30
C SER A 20 -9.35 35.91 2.22
N SER A 21 -8.31 35.47 1.52
CA SER A 21 -8.37 34.26 0.70
C SER A 21 -8.80 33.09 1.59
N SER A 22 -10.06 32.71 1.46
CA SER A 22 -10.68 31.61 2.18
C SER A 22 -10.15 30.29 1.63
N VAL A 23 -8.96 29.91 2.06
CA VAL A 23 -8.58 28.49 2.05
C VAL A 23 -9.63 27.76 2.88
N PRO A 24 -10.38 26.79 2.34
CA PRO A 24 -11.35 26.05 3.12
C PRO A 24 -10.62 25.40 4.29
N LYS A 25 -11.03 25.73 5.53
CA LYS A 25 -10.55 25.04 6.72
C LYS A 25 -10.75 23.54 6.52
N LEU A 26 -9.65 22.78 6.53
CA LEU A 26 -9.61 21.32 6.42
C LEU A 26 -10.22 20.60 7.66
N GLU A 27 -11.15 21.24 8.37
CA GLU A 27 -11.67 20.79 9.68
C GLU A 27 -12.89 19.85 9.57
N ASN A 28 -13.42 19.63 8.37
CA ASN A 28 -14.65 18.84 8.15
C ASN A 28 -14.44 17.50 7.42
N LEU A 29 -13.22 16.98 7.36
CA LEU A 29 -13.03 15.61 6.88
C LEU A 29 -13.67 14.64 7.90
N LYS A 30 -14.80 14.04 7.50
CA LYS A 30 -15.38 12.91 8.22
C LYS A 30 -14.34 11.80 8.25
N LYS A 31 -13.68 11.69 9.38
CA LYS A 31 -12.85 10.55 9.70
C LYS A 31 -13.68 9.26 9.41
N VAL A 32 -13.05 8.21 8.89
CA VAL A 32 -13.65 6.90 8.56
C VAL A 32 -13.70 5.98 9.78
N SER A 33 -14.93 5.55 10.10
CA SER A 33 -15.18 4.63 11.20
C SER A 33 -14.59 3.23 10.94
N ILE A 34 -14.66 2.36 11.95
CA ILE A 34 -14.07 1.01 11.87
C ILE A 34 -14.62 0.16 10.73
N ILE A 35 -15.93 0.23 10.45
CA ILE A 35 -16.56 -0.62 9.44
C ILE A 35 -16.07 -0.23 8.04
N PRO A 36 -16.17 1.04 7.59
CA PRO A 36 -15.61 1.40 6.30
C PRO A 36 -14.10 1.22 6.26
N LEU A 37 -13.36 1.33 7.36
CA LEU A 37 -11.92 0.99 7.36
C LEU A 37 -11.66 -0.49 7.07
N ILE A 38 -12.44 -1.41 7.65
CA ILE A 38 -12.33 -2.84 7.35
C ILE A 38 -12.52 -3.07 5.85
N PHE A 39 -13.55 -2.47 5.26
CA PHE A 39 -13.81 -2.59 3.83
C PHE A 39 -12.76 -1.92 2.97
N LEU A 40 -12.24 -0.74 3.37
CA LEU A 40 -11.16 -0.08 2.65
C LEU A 40 -9.90 -0.95 2.61
N ILE A 41 -9.46 -1.49 3.76
CA ILE A 41 -8.31 -2.40 3.83
C ILE A 41 -8.59 -3.68 3.02
N PHE A 42 -9.79 -4.25 3.15
CA PHE A 42 -10.16 -5.44 2.39
C PHE A 42 -10.11 -5.20 0.87
N TYR A 43 -10.65 -4.09 0.38
CA TYR A 43 -10.66 -3.78 -1.05
C TYR A 43 -9.33 -3.26 -1.58
N GLU A 44 -8.44 -2.77 -0.72
CA GLU A 44 -7.05 -2.44 -1.06
C GLU A 44 -6.22 -3.72 -1.26
N VAL A 45 -6.44 -4.73 -0.40
CA VAL A 45 -5.59 -5.95 -0.39
C VAL A 45 -6.19 -7.12 -1.20
N SER A 46 -7.47 -7.07 -1.59
CA SER A 46 -8.16 -8.20 -2.23
C SER A 46 -9.09 -7.79 -3.37
N GLY A 47 -8.72 -8.23 -4.58
CA GLY A 47 -9.55 -8.20 -5.80
C GLY A 47 -10.52 -9.39 -5.93
N GLY A 48 -10.53 -10.30 -4.94
CA GLY A 48 -11.28 -11.55 -4.96
C GLY A 48 -10.40 -12.76 -5.30
N PRO A 49 -10.98 -13.98 -5.38
CA PRO A 49 -10.22 -15.23 -5.55
C PRO A 49 -9.55 -15.38 -6.93
N PHE A 50 -9.66 -14.39 -7.81
CA PHE A 50 -9.23 -14.49 -9.20
C PHE A 50 -7.71 -14.42 -9.32
N GLY A 51 -7.12 -15.27 -10.16
CA GLY A 51 -5.68 -15.45 -10.31
C GLY A 51 -5.10 -16.57 -9.43
N VAL A 52 -5.89 -17.18 -8.54
CA VAL A 52 -5.42 -18.31 -7.72
C VAL A 52 -5.65 -19.67 -8.37
N GLU A 53 -6.28 -19.70 -9.56
CA GLU A 53 -6.55 -20.92 -10.32
C GLU A 53 -5.26 -21.71 -10.60
N ASP A 54 -4.19 -21.01 -10.96
CA ASP A 54 -2.88 -21.62 -11.23
C ASP A 54 -2.32 -22.40 -10.02
N THR A 55 -2.72 -22.04 -8.79
CA THR A 55 -2.33 -22.82 -7.60
C THR A 55 -2.92 -24.23 -7.64
N VAL A 56 -4.17 -24.38 -8.10
CA VAL A 56 -4.86 -25.67 -8.21
C VAL A 56 -4.24 -26.50 -9.33
N ARG A 57 -3.88 -25.85 -10.44
CA ARG A 57 -3.15 -26.51 -11.52
C ARG A 57 -1.81 -27.05 -11.06
N ALA A 58 -1.04 -26.26 -10.31
CA ALA A 58 0.29 -26.63 -9.86
C ALA A 58 0.28 -27.67 -8.72
N ALA A 59 -0.48 -27.44 -7.66
CA ALA A 59 -0.42 -28.24 -6.43
C ALA A 59 -1.60 -29.21 -6.27
N GLY A 60 -2.70 -28.98 -6.98
CA GLY A 60 -3.96 -29.70 -6.80
C GLY A 60 -4.83 -29.12 -5.68
N PRO A 61 -6.13 -29.46 -5.65
CA PRO A 61 -7.12 -28.84 -4.77
C PRO A 61 -6.80 -28.84 -3.29
N LEU A 62 -6.39 -30.01 -2.76
CA LEU A 62 -6.16 -30.17 -1.33
C LEU A 62 -5.03 -29.27 -0.84
N LEU A 63 -3.91 -29.25 -1.57
CA LEU A 63 -2.75 -28.43 -1.21
C LEU A 63 -3.06 -26.93 -1.39
N SER A 64 -3.81 -26.54 -2.42
CA SER A 64 -4.27 -25.16 -2.56
C SER A 64 -5.15 -24.74 -1.38
N LEU A 65 -6.16 -25.53 -1.01
CA LEU A 65 -7.06 -25.22 0.10
C LEU A 65 -6.33 -25.13 1.44
N VAL A 66 -5.45 -26.09 1.73
CA VAL A 66 -4.61 -26.05 2.93
C VAL A 66 -3.69 -24.83 2.90
N GLY A 67 -3.11 -24.51 1.75
CA GLY A 67 -2.30 -23.33 1.53
C GLY A 67 -3.04 -22.05 1.91
N PHE A 68 -4.26 -21.83 1.41
CA PHE A 68 -5.07 -20.65 1.72
C PHE A 68 -5.57 -20.58 3.17
N LEU A 69 -5.55 -21.67 3.93
CA LEU A 69 -5.84 -21.67 5.36
C LEU A 69 -4.60 -21.39 6.22
N VAL A 70 -3.46 -21.98 5.85
CA VAL A 70 -2.24 -21.95 6.68
C VAL A 70 -1.38 -20.73 6.35
N PHE A 71 -1.25 -20.38 5.07
CA PHE A 71 -0.38 -19.28 4.61
C PHE A 71 -0.72 -17.93 5.27
N PRO A 72 -2.00 -17.52 5.41
CA PRO A 72 -2.33 -16.26 6.07
C PRO A 72 -1.94 -16.21 7.55
N LEU A 73 -1.90 -17.36 8.24
CA LEU A 73 -1.50 -17.43 9.65
C LEU A 73 0.01 -17.24 9.85
N ILE A 74 0.80 -17.75 8.90
CA ILE A 74 2.26 -17.68 8.95
C ILE A 74 2.81 -16.40 8.33
N TRP A 75 2.05 -15.75 7.44
CA TRP A 75 2.46 -14.55 6.72
C TRP A 75 1.64 -13.31 7.11
N SER A 76 0.36 -13.28 6.72
CA SER A 76 -0.49 -12.08 6.79
C SER A 76 -0.78 -11.64 8.23
N VAL A 77 -0.98 -12.58 9.17
CA VAL A 77 -1.25 -12.25 10.58
C VAL A 77 -0.03 -11.58 11.23
N PRO A 78 1.19 -12.15 11.20
CA PRO A 78 2.40 -11.46 11.65
C PRO A 78 2.57 -10.06 11.06
N GLU A 79 2.39 -9.94 9.73
CA GLU A 79 2.50 -8.67 9.03
C GLU A 79 1.46 -7.65 9.52
N ALA A 80 0.19 -8.01 9.56
CA ALA A 80 -0.90 -7.15 10.03
C ALA A 80 -0.66 -6.65 11.47
N LEU A 81 -0.16 -7.52 12.35
CA LEU A 81 0.17 -7.17 13.73
C LEU A 81 1.33 -6.17 13.81
N ILE A 82 2.39 -6.37 13.01
CA ILE A 82 3.55 -5.47 12.93
C ILE A 82 3.12 -4.11 12.38
N THR A 83 2.36 -4.10 11.28
CA THR A 83 1.79 -2.90 10.67
C THR A 83 0.90 -2.14 11.65
N ALA A 84 0.07 -2.83 12.43
CA ALA A 84 -0.74 -2.21 13.47
C ALA A 84 0.11 -1.55 14.57
N GLU A 85 1.17 -2.21 15.04
CA GLU A 85 2.05 -1.65 16.08
C GLU A 85 2.87 -0.48 15.56
N MET A 86 3.47 -0.60 14.37
CA MET A 86 4.29 0.47 13.78
C MET A 86 3.44 1.65 13.30
N GLY A 87 2.30 1.39 12.64
CA GLY A 87 1.38 2.43 12.18
C GLY A 87 0.73 3.23 13.30
N THR A 88 0.54 2.63 14.48
CA THR A 88 0.06 3.37 15.67
C THR A 88 1.19 4.07 16.42
N MET A 89 2.43 3.60 16.30
CA MET A 89 3.62 4.26 16.84
C MET A 89 4.02 5.51 16.04
N PHE A 90 3.84 5.47 14.72
CA PHE A 90 4.13 6.57 13.79
C PHE A 90 2.86 6.96 13.02
N PRO A 91 1.96 7.78 13.59
CA PRO A 91 0.67 8.13 12.99
C PRO A 91 0.78 9.15 11.83
N GLU A 92 1.98 9.38 11.33
CA GLU A 92 2.26 10.36 10.27
C GLU A 92 2.06 9.76 8.88
N ASN A 93 1.70 10.62 7.93
CA ASN A 93 1.61 10.27 6.51
C ASN A 93 3.01 9.91 5.99
N GLY A 94 3.37 8.63 5.92
CA GLY A 94 4.70 8.18 5.52
C GLY A 94 4.97 6.69 5.72
N GLY A 95 4.10 6.00 6.48
CA GLY A 95 4.03 4.54 6.55
C GLY A 95 5.39 3.87 6.78
N TYR A 96 5.66 2.82 6.01
CA TYR A 96 6.89 2.03 6.09
C TYR A 96 8.17 2.84 5.88
N VAL A 97 8.15 3.90 5.06
CA VAL A 97 9.32 4.77 4.83
C VAL A 97 9.75 5.42 6.14
N VAL A 98 8.79 5.88 6.94
CA VAL A 98 9.06 6.47 8.26
C VAL A 98 9.58 5.40 9.22
N TRP A 99 8.94 4.23 9.28
CA TRP A 99 9.33 3.16 10.20
C TRP A 99 10.79 2.72 10.00
N VAL A 100 11.20 2.51 8.75
CA VAL A 100 12.57 2.11 8.42
C VAL A 100 13.53 3.28 8.53
N SER A 101 13.13 4.51 8.17
CA SER A 101 13.97 5.70 8.38
C SER A 101 14.32 5.89 9.86
N SER A 102 13.34 5.75 10.75
CA SER A 102 13.54 5.87 12.19
C SER A 102 14.39 4.74 12.78
N ALA A 103 14.37 3.55 12.19
CA ALA A 103 15.13 2.40 12.68
C ALA A 103 16.55 2.30 12.09
N LEU A 104 16.68 2.48 10.78
CA LEU A 104 17.87 2.20 9.98
C LEU A 104 18.52 3.46 9.37
N GLY A 105 17.83 4.61 9.42
CA GLY A 105 18.31 5.90 8.94
C GLY A 105 17.77 6.28 7.54
N PRO A 106 18.01 7.54 7.10
CA PRO A 106 17.43 8.12 5.88
C PRO A 106 17.76 7.34 4.60
N PHE A 107 18.93 6.71 4.55
CA PHE A 107 19.36 5.92 3.41
C PHE A 107 18.41 4.74 3.17
N TRP A 108 18.24 3.89 4.18
CA TRP A 108 17.42 2.69 4.11
C TRP A 108 15.93 3.01 4.02
N GLY A 109 15.48 4.13 4.60
CA GLY A 109 14.13 4.65 4.40
C GLY A 109 13.83 4.97 2.94
N PHE A 110 14.74 5.67 2.25
CA PHE A 110 14.61 5.92 0.81
C PHE A 110 14.64 4.61 0.01
N GLN A 111 15.56 3.69 0.32
CA GLN A 111 15.64 2.41 -0.39
C GLN A 111 14.33 1.62 -0.26
N LEU A 112 13.76 1.55 0.94
CA LEU A 112 12.46 0.93 1.13
C LEU A 112 11.36 1.64 0.34
N GLY A 113 11.29 2.98 0.42
CA GLY A 113 10.29 3.75 -0.32
C GLY A 113 10.37 3.52 -1.82
N TRP A 114 11.59 3.55 -2.36
CA TRP A 114 11.84 3.25 -3.77
C TRP A 114 11.42 1.82 -4.16
N MET A 115 11.76 0.83 -3.34
CA MET A 115 11.42 -0.58 -3.58
C MET A 115 9.91 -0.82 -3.50
N LYS A 116 9.24 -0.24 -2.50
CA LYS A 116 7.78 -0.36 -2.32
C LYS A 116 7.02 0.36 -3.41
N TRP A 117 7.45 1.56 -3.79
CA TRP A 117 6.86 2.27 -4.92
C TRP A 117 7.01 1.47 -6.21
N LEU A 118 8.21 0.92 -6.47
CA LEU A 118 8.42 0.13 -7.67
C LEU A 118 7.62 -1.18 -7.62
N SER A 119 7.51 -1.82 -6.45
CA SER A 119 6.65 -2.99 -6.23
C SER A 119 5.20 -2.64 -6.52
N GLY A 120 4.68 -1.51 -6.00
CA GLY A 120 3.33 -1.01 -6.25
C GLY A 120 3.09 -0.70 -7.72
N VAL A 121 4.08 -0.15 -8.43
CA VAL A 121 4.00 0.07 -9.89
C VAL A 121 3.96 -1.24 -10.67
N ILE A 122 4.73 -2.25 -10.27
CA ILE A 122 4.71 -3.59 -10.89
C ILE A 122 3.37 -4.28 -10.58
N ASP A 123 2.89 -4.19 -9.35
CA ASP A 123 1.60 -4.71 -8.90
C ASP A 123 0.45 -4.04 -9.68
N ASN A 124 0.50 -2.72 -9.81
CA ASN A 124 -0.39 -1.94 -10.67
C ASN A 124 -0.31 -2.31 -12.15
N ALA A 125 0.72 -3.02 -12.61
CA ALA A 125 0.77 -3.57 -13.97
C ALA A 125 0.08 -4.93 -14.10
N LEU A 126 -0.13 -5.66 -13.00
CA LEU A 126 -0.92 -6.89 -12.97
C LEU A 126 -2.39 -6.60 -13.25
N TYR A 127 -2.92 -5.55 -12.62
CA TYR A 127 -4.36 -5.29 -12.64
C TYR A 127 -4.89 -4.93 -14.02
N PRO A 128 -4.23 -4.15 -14.89
CA PRO A 128 -4.64 -3.96 -16.27
C PRO A 128 -4.65 -5.25 -17.08
N VAL A 129 -3.72 -6.18 -16.86
CA VAL A 129 -3.72 -7.49 -17.55
C VAL A 129 -4.92 -8.31 -17.08
N LEU A 130 -5.07 -8.47 -15.76
CA LEU A 130 -6.23 -9.13 -15.14
C LEU A 130 -7.56 -8.41 -15.41
N PHE A 131 -7.53 -7.12 -15.69
CA PHE A 131 -8.70 -6.33 -16.05
C PHE A 131 -9.02 -6.47 -17.53
N LEU A 132 -8.04 -6.46 -18.44
CA LEU A 132 -8.25 -6.64 -19.87
C LEU A 132 -8.82 -8.02 -20.17
N ASP A 133 -8.37 -9.03 -19.43
CA ASP A 133 -8.92 -10.39 -19.52
C ASP A 133 -10.36 -10.49 -18.98
N TYR A 134 -10.78 -9.55 -18.13
CA TYR A 134 -12.04 -9.65 -17.41
C TYR A 134 -13.08 -8.52 -17.65
N LEU A 135 -12.75 -7.32 -18.17
CA LEU A 135 -13.72 -6.22 -18.30
C LEU A 135 -13.69 -5.33 -19.54
N LYS A 136 -14.92 -5.18 -20.03
CA LYS A 136 -15.46 -4.06 -20.79
C LYS A 136 -16.35 -3.17 -19.87
N SER A 137 -15.79 -2.12 -19.25
CA SER A 137 -16.45 -0.91 -18.65
C SER A 137 -16.63 -0.74 -17.11
N ALA A 138 -16.65 0.54 -16.67
CA ALA A 138 -16.14 1.13 -15.40
C ALA A 138 -17.26 1.58 -14.38
N ILE A 139 -17.08 2.16 -13.15
CA ILE A 139 -16.29 3.29 -12.56
C ILE A 139 -16.37 3.20 -10.97
N PRO A 140 -15.49 3.86 -10.13
CA PRO A 140 -15.23 3.57 -8.68
C PRO A 140 -15.58 4.72 -7.66
N VAL A 141 -15.17 4.64 -6.34
CA VAL A 141 -14.66 5.76 -5.42
C VAL A 141 -14.58 5.57 -3.83
N ILE A 142 -13.43 5.95 -3.17
CA ILE A 142 -13.02 6.73 -1.88
C ILE A 142 -13.10 6.29 -0.35
N GLY A 143 -12.10 6.70 0.52
CA GLY A 143 -12.23 7.25 1.95
C GLY A 143 -11.03 7.22 3.01
N GLU A 144 -10.90 8.12 4.04
CA GLU A 144 -9.83 8.25 5.13
C GLU A 144 -10.30 8.15 6.65
N VAL A 145 -9.49 7.69 7.66
CA VAL A 145 -9.83 7.00 9.00
C VAL A 145 -9.90 7.78 10.37
N ASN A 146 -10.80 7.41 11.32
CA ASN A 146 -10.80 7.85 12.76
C ASN A 146 -10.08 6.89 13.72
N ASN A 147 -9.43 7.50 14.72
CA ASN A 147 -8.92 6.87 15.94
C ASN A 147 -8.01 5.65 15.68
N PRO A 148 -6.83 5.88 15.04
CA PRO A 148 -5.99 4.79 14.54
C PRO A 148 -5.60 3.76 15.60
N GLY A 149 -5.34 4.19 16.85
CA GLY A 149 -4.84 3.31 17.92
C GLY A 149 -5.72 2.08 18.23
N LYS A 150 -7.04 2.19 18.11
CA LYS A 150 -7.99 1.08 18.35
C LYS A 150 -8.65 0.58 17.08
N THR A 151 -8.86 1.48 16.11
CA THR A 151 -9.56 1.17 14.87
C THR A 151 -8.66 0.36 13.93
N LEU A 152 -7.38 0.75 13.79
CA LEU A 152 -6.45 0.11 12.84
C LEU A 152 -6.19 -1.37 13.17
N PRO A 153 -5.85 -1.78 14.41
CA PRO A 153 -5.59 -3.20 14.70
C PRO A 153 -6.82 -4.08 14.50
N LYS A 154 -8.00 -3.58 14.89
CA LYS A 154 -9.27 -4.31 14.67
C LYS A 154 -9.60 -4.41 13.19
N ALA A 155 -9.41 -3.32 12.44
CA ALA A 155 -9.73 -3.33 11.03
C ALA A 155 -8.84 -4.27 10.23
N LEU A 156 -7.53 -4.27 10.50
CA LEU A 156 -6.59 -5.24 9.94
C LEU A 156 -6.98 -6.68 10.28
N PHE A 157 -7.36 -6.97 11.52
CA PHE A 157 -7.79 -8.31 11.93
C PHE A 157 -9.03 -8.80 11.17
N TYR A 158 -10.08 -7.97 11.09
CA TYR A 158 -11.29 -8.34 10.35
C TYR A 158 -11.06 -8.38 8.83
N ALA A 159 -10.19 -7.52 8.29
CA ALA A 159 -9.81 -7.57 6.89
C ALA A 159 -9.11 -8.89 6.55
N VAL A 160 -8.18 -9.37 7.38
CA VAL A 160 -7.56 -10.69 7.20
C VAL A 160 -8.61 -11.81 7.15
N ILE A 161 -9.60 -11.79 8.05
CA ILE A 161 -10.69 -12.79 8.03
C ILE A 161 -11.48 -12.72 6.72
N LEU A 162 -11.83 -11.51 6.26
CA LEU A 162 -12.56 -11.32 5.01
C LEU A 162 -11.75 -11.79 3.81
N VAL A 163 -10.44 -11.54 3.77
CA VAL A 163 -9.54 -12.05 2.73
C VAL A 163 -9.51 -13.57 2.75
N VAL A 164 -9.25 -14.20 3.91
CA VAL A 164 -9.22 -15.67 4.00
C VAL A 164 -10.52 -16.29 3.51
N LEU A 165 -11.67 -15.78 3.95
CA LEU A 165 -12.97 -16.29 3.51
C LEU A 165 -13.25 -16.02 2.02
N GLY A 166 -12.85 -14.84 1.53
CA GLY A 166 -13.03 -14.41 0.15
C GLY A 166 -12.25 -15.25 -0.85
N TYR A 167 -11.11 -15.81 -0.47
CA TYR A 167 -10.32 -16.72 -1.30
C TYR A 167 -10.67 -18.18 -1.07
N PHE A 168 -10.82 -18.59 0.19
CA PHE A 168 -11.06 -19.99 0.57
C PHE A 168 -12.41 -20.51 0.09
N LEU A 169 -13.50 -19.75 0.28
CA LEU A 169 -14.85 -20.24 -0.04
C LEU A 169 -15.06 -20.46 -1.55
N PRO A 170 -14.71 -19.52 -2.44
CA PRO A 170 -14.85 -19.74 -3.88
C PRO A 170 -13.98 -20.89 -4.38
N LEU A 171 -12.75 -21.03 -3.83
CA LEU A 171 -11.87 -22.13 -4.17
C LEU A 171 -12.44 -23.48 -3.71
N LEU A 172 -13.00 -23.56 -2.51
CA LEU A 172 -13.65 -24.75 -1.98
C LEU A 172 -14.86 -25.14 -2.83
N VAL A 173 -15.71 -24.17 -3.18
CA VAL A 173 -16.85 -24.39 -4.07
C VAL A 173 -16.38 -24.84 -5.44
N GLY A 174 -15.39 -24.17 -6.02
CA GLY A 174 -14.92 -24.48 -7.37
C GLY A 174 -14.21 -25.81 -7.49
N THR A 175 -13.48 -26.23 -6.46
CA THR A 175 -12.80 -27.54 -6.46
C THR A 175 -13.67 -28.68 -5.95
N GLY A 176 -14.69 -28.39 -5.15
CA GLY A 176 -15.60 -29.39 -4.58
C GLY A 176 -16.86 -29.66 -5.40
N ALA A 177 -17.33 -28.68 -6.19
CA ALA A 177 -18.57 -28.82 -6.96
C ALA A 177 -18.39 -29.51 -8.32
N ILE A 178 -17.16 -29.61 -8.83
CA ILE A 178 -16.86 -30.20 -10.14
C ILE A 178 -15.68 -31.17 -10.02
N GLU A 179 -15.62 -32.16 -10.93
CA GLU A 179 -14.42 -32.99 -11.07
C GLU A 179 -13.23 -32.12 -11.50
N VAL A 180 -12.15 -32.18 -10.74
CA VAL A 180 -10.99 -31.32 -10.95
C VAL A 180 -10.07 -31.93 -12.00
N ASN A 181 -10.12 -31.41 -13.22
CA ASN A 181 -9.04 -31.54 -14.18
C ASN A 181 -8.05 -30.38 -14.02
N ARG A 182 -6.87 -30.66 -13.46
CA ARG A 182 -5.86 -29.64 -13.13
C ARG A 182 -5.39 -28.82 -14.32
N GLU A 183 -5.38 -29.37 -15.52
CA GLU A 183 -4.86 -28.65 -16.70
C GLU A 183 -5.77 -27.49 -17.15
N LEU A 184 -7.05 -27.53 -16.76
CA LEU A 184 -8.02 -26.49 -17.11
C LEU A 184 -8.00 -25.29 -16.15
N TRP A 185 -7.38 -25.45 -14.96
CA TRP A 185 -7.31 -24.39 -13.96
C TRP A 185 -6.27 -23.36 -14.35
N SER A 186 -6.70 -22.34 -15.08
CA SER A 186 -5.90 -21.17 -15.44
C SER A 186 -6.72 -19.90 -15.23
N ASP A 187 -6.11 -18.74 -15.48
CA ASP A 187 -6.79 -17.44 -15.45
C ASP A 187 -8.12 -17.49 -16.21
N GLY A 188 -9.19 -16.98 -15.60
CA GLY A 188 -10.54 -17.00 -16.15
C GLY A 188 -11.38 -18.21 -15.75
N TYR A 189 -10.80 -19.28 -15.21
CA TYR A 189 -11.50 -20.56 -15.03
C TYR A 189 -12.63 -20.50 -13.99
N PHE A 190 -12.55 -19.62 -12.98
CA PHE A 190 -13.69 -19.41 -12.06
C PHE A 190 -14.99 -19.01 -12.78
N SER A 191 -14.92 -18.32 -13.92
CA SER A 191 -16.12 -18.00 -14.70
C SER A 191 -16.77 -19.24 -15.31
N GLU A 192 -15.95 -20.24 -15.68
CA GLU A 192 -16.41 -21.49 -16.24
C GLU A 192 -16.95 -22.43 -15.15
N VAL A 193 -16.30 -22.45 -13.97
CA VAL A 193 -16.86 -23.06 -12.76
C VAL A 193 -18.25 -22.48 -12.47
N GLY A 194 -18.38 -21.15 -12.51
CA GLY A 194 -19.67 -20.46 -12.36
C GLY A 194 -20.70 -20.90 -13.41
N ARG A 195 -20.27 -21.14 -14.66
CA ARG A 195 -21.15 -21.66 -15.73
C ARG A 195 -21.67 -23.06 -15.41
N VAL A 196 -20.81 -23.96 -14.95
CA VAL A 196 -21.18 -25.34 -14.65
C VAL A 196 -22.15 -25.39 -13.47
N ILE A 197 -21.91 -24.58 -12.43
CA ILE A 197 -22.73 -24.57 -11.21
C ILE A 197 -24.07 -23.83 -11.41
N GLY A 198 -24.03 -22.64 -11.99
CA GLY A 198 -25.16 -21.70 -12.01
C GLY A 198 -25.57 -21.22 -13.40
N GLY A 199 -25.09 -21.87 -14.46
CA GLY A 199 -25.39 -21.50 -15.84
C GLY A 199 -24.76 -20.18 -16.28
N VAL A 200 -25.20 -19.68 -17.43
CA VAL A 200 -24.68 -18.44 -18.04
C VAL A 200 -24.85 -17.24 -17.11
N TRP A 201 -25.93 -17.21 -16.32
CA TRP A 201 -26.17 -16.15 -15.34
C TRP A 201 -25.01 -16.00 -14.35
N LEU A 202 -24.63 -17.09 -13.68
CA LEU A 202 -23.55 -17.04 -12.69
C LEU A 202 -22.20 -16.78 -13.36
N ARG A 203 -21.95 -17.36 -14.54
CA ARG A 203 -20.75 -17.05 -15.34
C ARG A 203 -20.62 -15.53 -15.58
N THR A 204 -21.67 -14.89 -16.06
CA THR A 204 -21.64 -13.45 -16.36
C THR A 204 -21.37 -12.61 -15.11
N TRP A 205 -22.00 -12.94 -13.98
CA TRP A 205 -21.73 -12.23 -12.72
C TRP A 205 -20.32 -12.44 -12.21
N VAL A 206 -19.76 -13.65 -12.32
CA VAL A 206 -18.38 -13.92 -11.93
C VAL A 206 -17.41 -13.13 -12.80
N GLN A 207 -17.65 -13.04 -14.11
CA GLN A 207 -16.84 -12.21 -15.00
C GLN A 207 -16.93 -10.73 -14.64
N VAL A 208 -18.14 -10.17 -14.51
CA VAL A 208 -18.34 -8.74 -14.18
C VAL A 208 -17.75 -8.38 -12.82
N SER A 209 -17.96 -9.21 -11.80
CA SER A 209 -17.48 -8.94 -10.43
C SER A 209 -15.96 -9.01 -10.31
N SER A 210 -15.31 -10.04 -10.88
CA SER A 210 -13.85 -10.15 -10.93
C SER A 210 -13.22 -8.88 -11.45
N ALA A 211 -13.76 -8.45 -12.55
CA ALA A 211 -13.20 -7.38 -13.31
C ALA A 211 -13.39 -6.01 -12.62
N LEU A 212 -14.59 -5.77 -12.06
CA LEU A 212 -14.87 -4.54 -11.31
C LEU A 212 -13.98 -4.46 -10.07
N SER A 213 -13.73 -5.62 -9.44
CA SER A 213 -12.86 -5.73 -8.28
C SER A 213 -11.40 -5.42 -8.65
N ASN A 214 -10.89 -6.00 -9.74
CA ASN A 214 -9.53 -5.72 -10.25
C ASN A 214 -9.34 -4.24 -10.63
N MET A 215 -10.35 -3.61 -11.25
CA MET A 215 -10.32 -2.17 -11.55
C MET A 215 -10.33 -1.31 -10.29
N GLY A 216 -11.14 -1.70 -9.30
CA GLY A 216 -11.18 -1.05 -7.99
C GLY A 216 -9.80 -1.08 -7.32
N MET A 217 -9.14 -2.23 -7.35
CA MET A 217 -7.80 -2.44 -6.79
C MET A 217 -6.75 -1.59 -7.52
N PHE A 218 -6.75 -1.59 -8.85
CA PHE A 218 -5.86 -0.72 -9.64
C PHE A 218 -5.98 0.76 -9.26
N VAL A 219 -7.20 1.28 -9.10
CA VAL A 219 -7.41 2.69 -8.75
C VAL A 219 -6.99 2.97 -7.31
N ALA A 220 -7.26 2.05 -6.38
CA ALA A 220 -6.85 2.17 -4.99
C ALA A 220 -5.31 2.19 -4.85
N GLU A 221 -4.63 1.23 -5.48
CA GLU A 221 -3.18 1.09 -5.46
C GLU A 221 -2.48 2.25 -6.16
N MET A 222 -2.95 2.67 -7.34
CA MET A 222 -2.43 3.86 -8.03
C MET A 222 -2.55 5.13 -7.17
N SER A 223 -3.63 5.23 -6.39
CA SER A 223 -3.79 6.32 -5.42
C SER A 223 -2.74 6.19 -4.31
N SER A 224 -2.58 5.00 -3.71
CA SER A 224 -1.61 4.72 -2.66
C SER A 224 -0.17 5.09 -3.07
N ASP A 225 0.28 4.60 -4.24
CA ASP A 225 1.60 4.89 -4.82
C ASP A 225 1.85 6.38 -4.99
N SER A 226 0.83 7.11 -5.49
CA SER A 226 0.95 8.55 -5.72
C SER A 226 1.08 9.35 -4.42
N PHE A 227 0.38 8.93 -3.36
CA PHE A 227 0.49 9.54 -2.02
C PHE A 227 1.77 9.12 -1.30
N GLN A 228 2.31 7.94 -1.57
CA GLN A 228 3.61 7.52 -1.07
C GLN A 228 4.72 8.42 -1.64
N LEU A 229 4.75 8.64 -2.96
CA LEU A 229 5.71 9.54 -3.61
C LEU A 229 5.60 10.97 -3.08
N LEU A 230 4.37 11.44 -2.88
CA LEU A 230 4.09 12.73 -2.25
C LEU A 230 4.67 12.80 -0.84
N GLY A 231 4.44 11.78 0.00
CA GLY A 231 4.95 11.72 1.37
C GLY A 231 6.47 11.63 1.46
N MET A 232 7.12 11.01 0.47
CA MET A 232 8.58 11.03 0.30
C MET A 232 9.09 12.41 -0.11
N ALA A 233 8.41 13.07 -1.05
CA ALA A 233 8.76 14.40 -1.54
C ALA A 233 8.59 15.48 -0.47
N GLU A 234 7.53 15.44 0.33
CA GLU A 234 7.28 16.33 1.46
C GLU A 234 8.34 16.19 2.57
N ARG A 235 9.09 15.08 2.60
CA ARG A 235 10.23 14.85 3.51
C ARG A 235 11.59 15.16 2.87
N GLY A 236 11.60 15.80 1.70
CA GLY A 236 12.83 16.12 0.96
C GLY A 236 13.57 14.89 0.42
N MET A 237 12.94 13.71 0.36
CA MET A 237 13.57 12.51 -0.22
C MET A 237 13.53 12.54 -1.75
N LEU A 238 12.51 13.19 -2.32
CA LEU A 238 12.30 13.36 -3.75
C LEU A 238 12.21 14.86 -4.11
N PRO A 239 12.41 15.22 -5.39
CA PRO A 239 12.29 16.60 -5.84
C PRO A 239 10.92 17.22 -5.52
N ALA A 240 10.89 18.52 -5.24
CA ALA A 240 9.72 19.26 -4.77
C ALA A 240 8.52 19.24 -5.72
N PHE A 241 8.71 18.93 -7.01
CA PHE A 241 7.58 18.82 -7.93
C PHE A 241 6.69 17.60 -7.60
N PHE A 242 7.23 16.52 -7.02
CA PHE A 242 6.41 15.41 -6.53
C PHE A 242 5.54 15.80 -5.33
N ALA A 243 5.92 16.84 -4.58
CA ALA A 243 5.14 17.39 -3.47
C ALA A 243 3.93 18.24 -3.93
N LYS A 244 3.80 18.50 -5.24
CA LYS A 244 2.75 19.38 -5.77
C LYS A 244 1.40 18.67 -5.81
N ARG A 245 0.40 19.25 -5.14
CA ARG A 245 -1.00 18.80 -5.16
C ARG A 245 -1.85 19.61 -6.15
N SER A 246 -2.90 18.98 -6.68
CA SER A 246 -3.93 19.65 -7.49
C SER A 246 -4.86 20.50 -6.60
N ARG A 247 -5.77 21.26 -7.22
CA ARG A 247 -6.82 22.02 -6.50
C ARG A 247 -7.73 21.14 -5.61
N TYR A 248 -7.75 19.83 -5.86
CA TYR A 248 -8.53 18.85 -5.11
C TYR A 248 -7.68 18.03 -4.13
N GLY A 249 -6.41 18.41 -3.92
CA GLY A 249 -5.48 17.70 -3.03
C GLY A 249 -4.79 16.47 -3.65
N THR A 250 -5.03 16.19 -4.93
CA THR A 250 -4.52 14.98 -5.62
C THR A 250 -3.09 15.16 -6.13
N PRO A 251 -2.15 14.22 -5.87
CA PRO A 251 -0.77 14.27 -6.36
C PRO A 251 -0.64 13.82 -7.83
N LEU A 252 -0.98 14.72 -8.78
CA LEU A 252 -1.07 14.39 -10.21
C LEU A 252 0.26 13.89 -10.81
N ILE A 253 1.39 14.43 -10.39
CA ILE A 253 2.71 14.00 -10.92
C ILE A 253 3.04 12.58 -10.45
N GLY A 254 2.68 12.23 -9.21
CA GLY A 254 2.85 10.86 -8.69
C GLY A 254 2.03 9.84 -9.48
N ILE A 255 0.79 10.19 -9.84
CA ILE A 255 -0.08 9.34 -10.68
C ILE A 255 0.53 9.16 -12.07
N LEU A 256 0.92 10.25 -12.75
CA LEU A 256 1.50 10.17 -14.09
C LEU A 256 2.80 9.36 -14.12
N PHE A 257 3.64 9.53 -13.10
CA PHE A 257 4.89 8.80 -12.99
C PHE A 257 4.64 7.29 -12.78
N SER A 258 3.74 6.92 -11.87
CA SER A 258 3.38 5.51 -11.61
C SER A 258 2.70 4.86 -12.83
N ALA A 259 1.79 5.57 -13.50
CA ALA A 259 1.17 5.12 -14.74
C ALA A 259 2.19 4.88 -15.88
N SER A 260 3.24 5.70 -15.96
CA SER A 260 4.30 5.49 -16.95
C SER A 260 5.08 4.19 -16.71
N GLY A 261 5.31 3.82 -15.44
CA GLY A 261 5.92 2.54 -15.08
C GLY A 261 5.05 1.35 -15.46
N VAL A 262 3.74 1.42 -15.21
CA VAL A 262 2.78 0.39 -15.65
C VAL A 262 2.82 0.17 -17.16
N ILE A 263 2.83 1.24 -17.95
CA ILE A 263 2.93 1.15 -19.42
C ILE A 263 4.25 0.48 -19.84
N LEU A 264 5.36 0.84 -19.19
CA LEU A 264 6.67 0.25 -19.45
C LEU A 264 6.75 -1.23 -19.11
N LEU A 265 5.91 -1.74 -18.23
CA LEU A 265 5.89 -3.15 -17.81
C LEU A 265 4.84 -3.99 -18.53
N SER A 266 3.93 -3.35 -19.28
CA SER A 266 2.79 -3.99 -19.97
C SER A 266 3.14 -5.07 -21.00
N TRP A 267 4.42 -5.22 -21.36
CA TRP A 267 4.91 -6.23 -22.30
C TRP A 267 5.40 -7.52 -21.62
N LEU A 268 5.49 -7.55 -20.28
CA LEU A 268 5.82 -8.75 -19.51
C LEU A 268 4.58 -9.64 -19.32
N SER A 269 4.78 -10.95 -19.14
CA SER A 269 3.67 -11.85 -18.80
C SER A 269 3.21 -11.67 -17.36
N PHE A 270 1.95 -12.03 -17.05
CA PHE A 270 1.39 -11.95 -15.70
C PHE A 270 2.30 -12.63 -14.67
N GLN A 271 2.76 -13.85 -14.95
CA GLN A 271 3.64 -14.61 -14.04
C GLN A 271 5.02 -13.95 -13.87
N GLU A 272 5.57 -13.30 -14.90
CA GLU A 272 6.83 -12.55 -14.80
C GLU A 272 6.67 -11.30 -13.93
N ILE A 273 5.55 -10.58 -14.07
CA ILE A 273 5.20 -9.41 -13.26
C ILE A 273 5.01 -9.82 -11.80
N VAL A 274 4.21 -10.87 -11.52
CA VAL A 274 3.98 -11.40 -10.16
C VAL A 274 5.31 -11.82 -9.52
N ALA A 275 6.19 -12.49 -10.26
CA ALA A 275 7.47 -12.92 -9.71
C ALA A 275 8.42 -11.75 -9.42
N ALA A 276 8.44 -10.72 -10.28
CA ALA A 276 9.24 -9.51 -10.07
C ALA A 276 8.73 -8.68 -8.89
N GLU A 277 7.41 -8.53 -8.76
CA GLU A 277 6.71 -7.90 -7.64
C GLU A 277 7.09 -8.59 -6.33
N ASN A 278 6.86 -9.91 -6.24
CA ASN A 278 7.14 -10.70 -5.05
C ASN A 278 8.60 -10.53 -4.59
N PHE A 279 9.55 -10.45 -5.52
CA PHE A 279 10.95 -10.25 -5.20
C PHE A 279 11.22 -8.87 -4.58
N LEU A 280 10.69 -7.79 -5.17
CA LEU A 280 10.87 -6.44 -4.64
C LEU A 280 10.16 -6.26 -3.31
N TYR A 281 8.94 -6.79 -3.19
CA TYR A 281 8.17 -6.83 -1.97
C TYR A 281 8.92 -7.57 -0.86
N CYS A 282 9.49 -8.75 -1.14
CA CYS A 282 10.31 -9.51 -0.20
C CYS A 282 11.46 -8.68 0.38
N PHE A 283 12.17 -7.92 -0.46
CA PHE A 283 13.26 -7.07 0.01
C PHE A 283 12.76 -5.95 0.94
N GLY A 284 11.64 -5.31 0.59
CA GLY A 284 11.00 -4.32 1.46
C GLY A 284 10.56 -4.90 2.80
N MET A 285 9.95 -6.08 2.77
CA MET A 285 9.47 -6.79 3.97
C MET A 285 10.60 -7.14 4.93
N LEU A 286 11.76 -7.59 4.43
CA LEU A 286 12.93 -7.84 5.27
C LEU A 286 13.38 -6.57 6.02
N MET A 287 13.40 -5.42 5.34
CA MET A 287 13.76 -4.15 5.98
C MET A 287 12.74 -3.73 7.04
N GLU A 288 11.45 -3.95 6.80
CA GLU A 288 10.39 -3.68 7.78
C GLU A 288 10.51 -4.57 9.02
N PHE A 289 10.75 -5.87 8.85
CA PHE A 289 10.96 -6.78 9.98
C PHE A 289 12.20 -6.40 10.79
N VAL A 290 13.31 -6.08 10.11
CA VAL A 290 14.53 -5.60 10.78
C VAL A 290 14.25 -4.30 11.54
N ALA A 291 13.53 -3.36 10.94
CA ALA A 291 13.17 -2.10 11.58
C ALA A 291 12.28 -2.31 12.80
N PHE A 292 11.24 -3.12 12.69
CA PHE A 292 10.35 -3.48 13.79
C PHE A 292 11.12 -4.07 14.98
N VAL A 293 11.93 -5.12 14.71
CA VAL A 293 12.73 -5.78 15.75
C VAL A 293 13.71 -4.80 16.39
N LYS A 294 14.41 -3.99 15.58
CA LYS A 294 15.38 -3.01 16.07
C LYS A 294 14.74 -1.93 16.92
N LEU A 295 13.58 -1.40 16.53
CA LEU A 295 12.84 -0.41 17.32
C LEU A 295 12.36 -0.99 18.64
N ARG A 296 11.94 -2.26 18.66
CA ARG A 296 11.51 -2.96 19.88
C ARG A 296 12.67 -3.25 20.83
N MET A 297 13.87 -3.46 20.30
CA MET A 297 15.10 -3.67 21.10
C MET A 297 15.70 -2.35 21.62
N LYS A 298 15.85 -1.35 20.74
CA LYS A 298 16.51 -0.07 21.04
C LYS A 298 15.62 0.88 21.84
N PHE A 299 14.32 0.89 21.57
CA PHE A 299 13.36 1.81 22.20
C PHE A 299 12.20 1.04 22.87
N PRO A 300 12.48 0.25 23.94
CA PRO A 300 11.48 -0.61 24.58
C PRO A 300 10.41 0.15 25.38
N ASN A 301 10.75 1.36 25.85
CA ASN A 301 9.92 2.17 26.77
C ASN A 301 9.14 3.28 26.07
N VAL A 302 9.26 3.42 24.74
CA VAL A 302 8.46 4.39 24.00
C VAL A 302 6.99 3.97 24.01
N SER A 303 6.09 4.94 24.15
CA SER A 303 4.64 4.71 24.13
C SER A 303 4.22 4.06 22.80
N ARG A 304 3.51 2.94 22.90
CA ARG A 304 2.97 2.19 21.75
C ARG A 304 1.47 2.05 21.95
N PRO A 305 0.64 2.87 21.28
CA PRO A 305 -0.81 2.84 21.47
C PRO A 305 -1.43 1.46 21.23
N TYR A 306 -0.90 0.73 20.24
CA TYR A 306 -1.07 -0.70 20.11
C TYR A 306 0.30 -1.39 20.24
N LYS A 307 0.37 -2.45 21.04
CA LYS A 307 1.57 -3.26 21.24
C LYS A 307 1.19 -4.73 21.15
N ILE A 308 1.85 -5.46 20.28
CA ILE A 308 1.66 -6.90 20.14
C ILE A 308 2.05 -7.55 21.47
N PRO A 309 1.22 -8.42 22.07
CA PRO A 309 1.44 -9.00 23.40
C PRO A 309 2.50 -10.11 23.39
N VAL A 310 3.58 -9.92 22.62
CA VAL A 310 4.73 -10.83 22.53
C VAL A 310 5.95 -10.15 23.15
N GLY A 311 6.77 -10.90 23.88
CA GLY A 311 8.04 -10.37 24.40
C GLY A 311 9.02 -10.00 23.26
N LYS A 312 10.24 -9.57 23.60
CA LYS A 312 11.30 -9.32 22.59
C LYS A 312 11.60 -10.57 21.76
N ILE A 313 11.70 -11.73 22.42
CA ILE A 313 11.94 -13.03 21.77
C ILE A 313 10.77 -13.40 20.86
N GLY A 314 9.54 -13.24 21.34
CA GLY A 314 8.35 -13.53 20.54
C GLY A 314 8.25 -12.65 19.29
N ALA A 315 8.65 -11.38 19.38
CA ALA A 315 8.71 -10.50 18.21
C ALA A 315 9.73 -10.98 17.16
N VAL A 316 10.91 -11.47 17.58
CA VAL A 316 11.90 -12.04 16.67
C VAL A 316 11.39 -13.33 16.03
N LEU A 317 10.82 -14.25 16.83
CA LEU A 317 10.28 -15.53 16.34
C LEU A 317 9.13 -15.32 15.34
N MET A 318 8.28 -14.33 15.60
CA MET A 318 7.17 -13.97 14.72
C MET A 318 7.66 -13.44 13.36
N CYS A 319 8.79 -12.73 13.30
CA CYS A 319 9.41 -12.32 12.04
C CYS A 319 10.20 -13.45 11.35
N LEU A 320 10.69 -14.43 12.11
CA LEU A 320 11.56 -15.50 11.60
C LEU A 320 10.84 -16.37 10.56
N VAL A 321 9.60 -16.77 10.83
CA VAL A 321 8.84 -17.67 9.93
C VAL A 321 8.59 -17.01 8.56
N PRO A 322 8.02 -15.79 8.46
CA PRO A 322 7.93 -15.05 7.19
C PRO A 322 9.30 -14.85 6.53
N THR A 323 10.34 -14.55 7.30
CA THR A 323 11.70 -14.34 6.78
C THR A 323 12.25 -15.60 6.10
N LEU A 324 12.01 -16.78 6.68
CA LEU A 324 12.41 -18.05 6.06
C LEU A 324 11.65 -18.29 4.75
N LEU A 325 10.35 -17.97 4.71
CA LEU A 325 9.56 -18.05 3.48
C LEU A 325 10.08 -17.11 2.40
N ILE A 326 10.47 -15.88 2.77
CA ILE A 326 11.12 -14.93 1.84
C ILE A 326 12.33 -15.58 1.19
N PHE A 327 13.23 -16.20 1.97
CA PHE A 327 14.41 -16.84 1.40
C PHE A 327 14.07 -18.01 0.47
N VAL A 328 13.01 -18.77 0.76
CA VAL A 328 12.53 -19.83 -0.14
C VAL A 328 12.02 -19.22 -1.45
N VAL A 329 11.18 -18.19 -1.39
CA VAL A 329 10.65 -17.51 -2.58
C VAL A 329 11.77 -16.93 -3.43
N LEU A 330 12.74 -16.25 -2.81
CA LEU A 330 13.90 -15.68 -3.50
C LEU A 330 14.78 -16.75 -4.14
N ALA A 331 14.92 -17.93 -3.51
CA ALA A 331 15.70 -19.04 -4.04
C ALA A 331 15.03 -19.74 -5.24
N LEU A 332 13.69 -19.69 -5.32
CA LEU A 332 12.91 -20.26 -6.42
C LEU A 332 12.72 -19.30 -7.60
N ALA A 333 13.17 -18.04 -7.48
CA ALA A 333 13.03 -17.06 -8.54
C ALA A 333 13.83 -17.43 -9.79
N THR A 334 13.25 -17.19 -10.97
CA THR A 334 13.94 -17.43 -12.25
C THR A 334 15.09 -16.45 -12.45
N LEU A 335 16.08 -16.81 -13.26
CA LEU A 335 17.23 -15.93 -13.55
C LEU A 335 16.79 -14.58 -14.15
N LYS A 336 15.76 -14.59 -15.02
CA LYS A 336 15.21 -13.36 -15.60
C LYS A 336 14.69 -12.41 -14.51
N VAL A 337 13.85 -12.94 -13.61
CA VAL A 337 13.27 -12.19 -12.49
C VAL A 337 14.38 -11.66 -11.58
N PHE A 338 15.34 -12.51 -11.23
CA PHE A 338 16.48 -12.12 -10.42
C PHE A 338 17.26 -10.93 -11.04
N VAL A 339 17.53 -10.97 -12.34
CA VAL A 339 18.23 -9.88 -13.05
C VAL A 339 17.41 -8.59 -13.04
N ILE A 340 16.10 -8.66 -13.33
CA ILE A 340 15.20 -7.49 -13.32
C ILE A 340 15.18 -6.85 -11.92
N SER A 341 14.93 -7.66 -10.88
CA SER A 341 14.76 -7.16 -9.53
C SER A 341 16.06 -6.65 -8.92
N ILE A 342 17.21 -7.29 -9.18
CA ILE A 342 18.52 -6.76 -8.75
C ILE A 342 18.86 -5.46 -9.47
N SER A 343 18.54 -5.34 -10.76
CA SER A 343 18.73 -4.09 -11.50
C SER A 343 17.91 -2.94 -10.89
N ALA A 344 16.67 -3.22 -10.49
CA ALA A 344 15.81 -2.29 -9.78
C ALA A 344 16.38 -1.87 -8.41
N VAL A 345 16.94 -2.81 -7.64
CA VAL A 345 17.63 -2.52 -6.37
C VAL A 345 18.84 -1.62 -6.61
N ILE A 346 19.68 -1.96 -7.59
CA ILE A 346 20.87 -1.16 -7.96
C ILE A 346 20.46 0.24 -8.38
N MET A 347 19.37 0.39 -9.16
CA MET A 347 18.84 1.70 -9.54
C MET A 347 18.49 2.54 -8.32
N GLY A 348 17.86 1.97 -7.29
CA GLY A 348 17.57 2.67 -6.04
C GLY A 348 18.83 3.12 -5.29
N LEU A 349 19.83 2.23 -5.22
CA LEU A 349 21.12 2.52 -4.58
C LEU A 349 21.87 3.66 -5.28
N LEU A 350 21.75 3.76 -6.61
CA LEU A 350 22.36 4.84 -7.41
C LEU A 350 21.51 6.13 -7.40
N LEU A 351 20.19 6.02 -7.38
CA LEU A 351 19.29 7.16 -7.47
C LEU A 351 19.46 8.11 -6.28
N GLN A 352 19.57 7.58 -5.06
CA GLN A 352 19.70 8.42 -3.87
C GLN A 352 20.95 9.34 -3.86
N PRO A 353 22.19 8.83 -4.09
CA PRO A 353 23.35 9.70 -4.18
C PRO A 353 23.28 10.67 -5.36
N CYS A 354 22.68 10.26 -6.49
CA CYS A 354 22.42 11.15 -7.62
C CYS A 354 21.48 12.31 -7.24
N LEU A 355 20.38 12.04 -6.54
CA LEU A 355 19.45 13.06 -6.05
C LEU A 355 20.15 14.04 -5.10
N LYS A 356 20.93 13.53 -4.14
CA LYS A 356 21.73 14.38 -3.23
C LYS A 356 22.78 15.22 -3.97
N TYR A 357 23.38 14.67 -5.03
CA TYR A 357 24.32 15.42 -5.86
C TYR A 357 23.61 16.55 -6.63
N MET A 358 22.44 16.27 -7.20
CA MET A 358 21.61 17.27 -7.90
C MET A 358 21.10 18.36 -6.95
N GLU A 359 20.76 18.01 -5.71
CA GLU A 359 20.41 18.95 -4.65
C GLU A 359 21.59 19.89 -4.35
N LYS A 360 22.79 19.34 -4.12
CA LYS A 360 24.01 20.13 -3.88
C LYS A 360 24.38 21.05 -5.03
N LYS A 361 24.10 20.63 -6.28
CA LYS A 361 24.32 21.44 -7.48
C LYS A 361 23.17 22.40 -7.79
N ILE A 362 22.11 22.42 -6.98
CA ILE A 362 20.91 23.25 -7.15
C ILE A 362 20.25 23.01 -8.53
N TRP A 363 20.37 21.78 -9.06
CA TRP A 363 19.71 21.39 -10.31
C TRP A 363 18.22 21.14 -10.09
N LEU A 364 17.87 20.66 -8.89
CA LEU A 364 16.50 20.37 -8.48
C LEU A 364 16.25 20.97 -7.11
N ARG A 365 15.03 21.49 -6.91
CA ARG A 365 14.58 21.98 -5.61
C ARG A 365 14.02 20.81 -4.80
N PHE A 366 14.38 20.75 -3.52
CA PHE A 366 13.84 19.83 -2.54
C PHE A 366 13.13 20.67 -1.47
N SER A 367 11.94 20.25 -1.03
CA SER A 367 11.15 20.96 -0.03
C SER A 367 10.88 20.00 1.12
N VAL A 368 11.30 20.37 2.33
CA VAL A 368 10.89 19.69 3.55
C VAL A 368 9.69 20.44 4.09
N ASN A 369 8.58 19.75 4.30
CA ASN A 369 7.40 20.32 4.94
C ASN A 369 7.73 20.56 6.44
N PRO A 370 7.76 21.81 6.92
CA PRO A 370 8.12 22.12 8.30
C PRO A 370 7.09 21.62 9.32
N ASP A 371 5.87 21.30 8.89
CA ASP A 371 4.82 20.78 9.77
C ASP A 371 4.97 19.27 10.06
N LEU A 372 5.87 18.59 9.35
CA LEU A 372 6.17 17.17 9.60
C LEU A 372 7.24 17.04 10.71
N PRO A 373 7.04 16.16 11.70
CA PRO A 373 8.03 15.91 12.74
C PRO A 373 9.39 15.49 12.17
N ASP A 374 10.46 16.02 12.75
CA ASP A 374 11.81 15.60 12.39
C ASP A 374 12.10 14.21 12.97
N ILE A 375 11.95 13.20 12.11
CA ILE A 375 12.20 11.79 12.42
C ILE A 375 13.68 11.49 12.73
N TYR A 376 14.59 12.44 12.52
CA TYR A 376 16.04 12.30 12.77
C TYR A 376 16.51 13.06 14.02
N ALA A 377 15.64 13.83 14.68
CA ALA A 377 15.99 14.65 15.84
C ALA A 377 16.07 13.87 17.18
N SER A 378 16.20 12.53 17.14
CA SER A 378 16.20 11.67 18.34
C SER A 378 17.57 11.45 18.96
#